data_AF-A0A354IYE8-F1
#
_entry.id   AF-A0A354IYE8-F1
#
_cell.length_a   1.000
_cell.length_b   1.000
_cell.length_c   1.000
_cell.angle_alpha   90.00
_cell.angle_beta   90.00
_cell.angle_gamma   90.00
#
_symmetry.space_group_name_H-M   'P 1'
#
loop_
_entity.id
_entity.type
_entity.pdbx_description
1 polymer ?
#
loop_
_entity_poly.entity_id
_entity_poly.type
_entity_poly.pdbx_seq_one_letter_code
_entity_poly.pdbx_strand_id
1 'polypeptide(L)'
;AQLASLADETPEGRSIVVLAKTRFAMRERELVSLGAHFVPFTAQTRMSGVDIAADGTTRVIRKGAASAVHKHVEALGGTWPEAV
;
A
#
# COMPACT_ATOMS: atom_id res chain seq x y z
N ALA A 1 -3.18 5.57 0.18
CA ALA A 1 -1.99 5.59 -0.70
C ALA A 1 -0.68 5.75 0.08
N GLN A 2 -0.53 6.75 0.97
CA GLN A 2 0.68 7.00 1.77
C GLN A 2 1.24 5.74 2.45
N LEU A 3 0.36 4.96 3.09
CA LEU A 3 0.72 3.76 3.84
C LEU A 3 1.46 2.71 3.01
N ALA A 4 0.97 2.44 1.79
CA ALA A 4 1.59 1.49 0.89
C ALA A 4 2.88 2.03 0.24
N SER A 5 3.07 3.35 0.24
CA SER A 5 4.25 4.00 -0.34
C SER A 5 5.36 4.28 0.67
N LEU A 6 5.15 4.04 1.96
CA LEU A 6 6.12 4.39 2.99
C LEU A 6 7.42 3.56 2.91
N ALA A 7 7.30 2.29 2.50
CA ALA A 7 8.43 1.40 2.25
C ALA A 7 8.79 1.29 0.76
N ASP A 8 8.25 2.17 -0.07
CA ASP A 8 8.53 2.23 -1.49
C ASP A 8 9.61 3.30 -1.75
N GLU A 9 10.87 2.84 -1.80
CA GLU A 9 12.02 3.72 -2.00
C GLU A 9 12.20 4.15 -3.47
N THR A 10 11.32 3.75 -4.39
CA THR A 10 11.37 4.23 -5.76
C THR A 10 11.08 5.74 -5.83
N PRO A 11 11.58 6.47 -6.85
CA PRO A 11 11.23 7.87 -7.07
C PRO A 11 9.70 8.11 -7.07
N GLU A 12 8.94 7.19 -7.63
CA GLU A 12 7.48 7.19 -7.68
C GLU A 12 6.89 7.02 -6.26
N GLY A 13 7.41 6.08 -5.48
CA GLY A 13 7.00 5.85 -4.08
C GLY A 13 7.20 7.10 -3.22
N ARG A 14 8.39 7.72 -3.29
CA ARG A 14 8.71 8.96 -2.57
C ARG A 14 7.79 10.12 -2.95
N SER A 15 7.44 10.26 -4.23
CA SER A 15 6.54 11.32 -4.70
C SER A 15 5.15 11.25 -4.05
N ILE A 16 4.64 10.04 -3.79
CA ILE A 16 3.34 9.83 -3.13
C ILE A 16 3.42 10.11 -1.63
N VAL A 17 4.52 9.75 -0.97
CA VAL A 17 4.74 10.09 0.44
C VAL A 17 4.79 11.61 0.63
N VAL A 18 5.51 12.31 -0.25
CA VAL A 18 5.54 13.79 -0.26
C VAL A 18 4.14 14.37 -0.47
N LEU A 19 3.41 13.88 -1.48
CA LEU A 19 2.05 14.35 -1.75
C LEU A 19 1.12 14.19 -0.55
N ALA A 20 1.20 13.06 0.15
CA ALA A 20 0.39 12.78 1.33
C ALA A 20 0.74 13.68 2.52
N LYS A 21 2.04 13.94 2.74
CA LYS A 21 2.50 14.89 3.78
C LYS A 21 2.00 16.30 3.49
N THR A 22 2.11 16.77 2.23
CA THR A 22 1.68 18.12 1.84
C THR A 22 0.17 18.31 1.91
N ARG A 23 -0.64 17.30 1.53
CA ARG A 23 -2.10 17.43 1.49
C ARG A 23 -2.82 17.11 2.79
N PHE A 24 -2.29 16.20 3.61
CA PHE A 24 -3.04 15.63 4.73
C PHE A 24 -2.36 15.76 6.10
N ALA A 25 -1.17 16.38 6.18
CA ALA A 25 -0.41 16.58 7.43
C ALA A 25 -0.23 15.29 8.28
N MET A 26 -0.33 14.11 7.66
CA MET A 26 -0.29 12.81 8.34
C MET A 26 1.15 12.49 8.75
N ARG A 27 1.36 12.29 10.06
CA ARG A 27 2.68 11.99 10.66
C ARG A 27 2.90 10.48 10.75
N GLU A 28 4.09 10.03 10.37
CA GLU A 28 4.47 8.61 10.27
C GLU A 28 4.42 7.84 11.60
N ARG A 29 4.47 8.54 12.74
CA ARG A 29 4.57 7.93 14.08
C ARG A 29 3.29 7.24 14.56
N GLU A 30 2.11 7.65 14.07
CA GLU A 30 0.84 7.02 14.46
C GLU A 30 0.65 5.64 13.81
N LEU A 31 1.44 5.30 12.80
CA LEU A 31 1.28 4.10 11.98
C LEU A 31 2.05 2.90 12.52
N VAL A 32 3.19 3.13 13.18
CA VAL A 32 3.99 2.08 13.80
C VAL A 32 3.25 1.48 15.02
N SER A 33 2.42 2.28 15.70
CA SER A 33 1.59 1.82 16.82
C SER A 33 0.45 0.88 16.42
N LEU A 34 0.13 0.75 15.13
CA LEU A 34 -0.97 -0.07 14.60
C LEU A 34 -0.56 -1.51 14.22
N GLY A 35 0.63 -1.98 14.64
CA GLY A 35 1.12 -3.30 14.24
C GLY A 35 1.32 -3.42 12.72
N ALA A 36 1.74 -2.32 12.09
CA ALA A 36 1.90 -2.23 10.65
C ALA A 36 3.21 -2.89 10.17
N HIS A 37 3.09 -3.89 9.30
CA HIS A 37 4.21 -4.52 8.60
C HIS A 37 4.29 -3.99 7.17
N PHE A 38 5.33 -3.22 6.87
CA PHE A 38 5.50 -2.65 5.53
C PHE A 38 6.09 -3.67 4.56
N VAL A 39 5.51 -3.72 3.36
CA VAL A 39 5.98 -4.57 2.25
C VAL A 39 6.71 -3.67 1.25
N PRO A 40 8.04 -3.80 1.12
CA PRO A 40 8.81 -2.96 0.22
C PRO A 40 8.45 -3.24 -1.24
N PHE A 41 8.70 -2.25 -2.10
CA PHE A 41 8.55 -2.44 -3.54
C PHE A 41 9.52 -3.51 -4.06
N THR A 42 9.03 -4.43 -4.90
CA THR A 42 9.90 -5.32 -5.67
C THR A 42 9.54 -5.31 -7.15
N ALA A 43 10.56 -5.33 -8.02
CA ALA A 43 10.36 -5.32 -9.47
C ALA A 43 9.65 -6.59 -9.98
N GLN A 44 9.81 -7.71 -9.26
CA GLN A 44 9.18 -8.99 -9.59
C GLN A 44 7.66 -8.93 -9.39
N THR A 45 7.21 -8.38 -8.26
CA THR A 45 5.77 -8.24 -7.97
C THR A 45 5.18 -6.98 -8.58
N ARG A 46 6.01 -5.97 -8.89
CA ARG A 46 5.63 -4.62 -9.33
C ARG A 46 4.65 -3.95 -8.37
N MET A 47 4.76 -4.27 -7.07
CA MET A 47 3.89 -3.78 -6.02
C MET A 47 4.67 -3.48 -4.73
N SER A 48 4.12 -2.59 -3.93
CA SER A 48 4.49 -2.24 -2.55
C SER A 48 3.23 -2.21 -1.68
N GLY A 49 3.37 -2.17 -0.36
CA GLY A 49 2.22 -2.26 0.52
C GLY A 49 2.48 -2.11 2.01
N VAL A 50 1.41 -2.31 2.77
CA VAL A 50 1.45 -2.48 4.22
C VAL A 50 0.38 -3.48 4.64
N ASP A 51 0.69 -4.28 5.65
CA ASP A 51 -0.24 -5.16 6.35
C ASP A 51 -0.47 -4.59 7.75
N ILE A 52 -1.72 -4.34 8.11
CA ILE A 52 -2.09 -3.71 9.38
C ILE A 52 -2.90 -4.71 10.17
N ALA A 53 -2.37 -5.16 11.29
CA ALA A 53 -3.10 -6.03 12.22
C ALA A 53 -3.93 -5.16 13.18
N ALA A 54 -5.25 -5.20 13.05
CA ALA A 54 -6.17 -4.49 13.95
C ALA A 54 -7.35 -5.39 14.33
N ASP A 55 -7.71 -5.41 15.60
CA ASP A 55 -8.91 -6.08 16.12
C ASP A 55 -9.04 -7.56 15.71
N GLY A 56 -7.92 -8.29 15.69
CA GLY A 56 -7.88 -9.71 15.30
C GLY A 56 -8.01 -9.97 13.79
N THR A 57 -8.04 -8.93 12.97
CA THR A 57 -8.08 -9.02 11.51
C THR A 57 -6.87 -8.33 10.87
N THR A 58 -6.37 -8.90 9.78
CA THR A 58 -5.26 -8.31 9.02
C THR A 58 -5.81 -7.57 7.81
N ARG A 59 -5.67 -6.26 7.80
CA ARG A 59 -5.99 -5.43 6.64
C ARG A 59 -4.76 -5.32 5.75
N VAL A 60 -4.89 -5.81 4.52
CA VAL A 60 -3.84 -5.78 3.50
C VAL A 60 -4.08 -4.59 2.58
N ILE A 61 -3.08 -3.72 2.47
CA ILE A 61 -3.11 -2.58 1.54
C ILE A 61 -1.97 -2.77 0.55
N ARG A 62 -2.28 -2.76 -0.75
CA ARG A 62 -1.31 -2.87 -1.84
C ARG A 62 -1.43 -1.72 -2.83
N LYS A 63 -0.31 -1.35 -3.44
CA LYS A 63 -0.18 -0.39 -4.52
C LYS A 63 0.78 -0.96 -5.55
N GLY A 64 0.49 -0.77 -6.83
CA GLY A 64 1.43 -1.12 -7.90
C GLY A 64 0.82 -0.95 -9.27
N ALA A 65 1.39 -1.63 -10.26
CA ALA A 65 0.86 -1.65 -11.61
C ALA A 65 -0.57 -2.24 -11.62
N ALA A 66 -1.49 -1.66 -12.40
CA ALA A 66 -2.89 -2.08 -12.44
C ALA A 66 -3.03 -3.58 -12.73
N SER A 67 -2.25 -4.13 -13.66
CA SER A 67 -2.25 -5.57 -13.98
C SER A 67 -1.75 -6.46 -12.84
N ALA A 68 -0.83 -5.96 -12.00
CA ALA A 68 -0.35 -6.70 -10.83
C ALA A 68 -1.37 -6.68 -9.69
N VAL A 69 -2.00 -5.51 -9.45
CA VAL A 69 -3.07 -5.39 -8.46
C VAL A 69 -4.29 -6.21 -8.86
N HIS A 70 -4.65 -6.24 -10.15
CA HIS A 70 -5.75 -7.06 -10.64
C HIS A 70 -5.55 -8.55 -10.32
N LYS A 71 -4.41 -9.12 -10.70
CA LYS A 71 -4.06 -10.51 -10.38
C LYS A 71 -4.04 -10.76 -8.86
N HIS A 72 -3.60 -9.78 -8.07
CA HIS A 72 -3.58 -9.90 -6.62
C HIS A 72 -4.99 -9.97 -6.02
N VAL A 73 -5.92 -9.14 -6.52
CA VAL A 73 -7.32 -9.16 -6.09
C VAL A 73 -7.98 -10.50 -6.44
N GLU A 74 -7.80 -10.98 -7.67
CA GLU A 74 -8.32 -12.28 -8.10
C GLU A 74 -7.74 -13.45 -7.27
N ALA A 75 -6.43 -13.42 -6.97
CA ALA A 75 -5.77 -14.45 -6.16
C ALA A 75 -6.29 -14.51 -4.71
N LEU A 76 -6.83 -13.40 -4.19
CA LEU A 76 -7.49 -13.36 -2.88
C LEU A 76 -8.98 -13.75 -2.95
N GLY A 77 -9.49 -14.15 -4.11
CA GLY A 77 -10.90 -14.44 -4.34
C GLY A 77 -11.79 -13.20 -4.37
N GLY A 78 -11.20 -12.01 -4.50
CA GLY A 78 -11.93 -10.75 -4.62
C GLY A 78 -12.41 -10.48 -6.04
N THR A 79 -13.39 -9.59 -6.17
CA THR A 79 -13.90 -9.13 -7.46
C THR A 79 -13.20 -7.85 -7.90
N TRP A 80 -12.77 -7.80 -9.15
CA TRP A 80 -12.27 -6.58 -9.78
C TRP A 80 -13.44 -5.81 -10.41
N PRO A 81 -13.72 -4.56 -10.01
CA PRO A 81 -14.80 -3.78 -10.60
C PRO A 81 -14.52 -3.48 -12.08
N GLU A 82 -15.56 -3.54 -12.93
CA GLU A 82 -15.45 -3.02 -14.29
C GLU A 82 -15.16 -1.51 -14.27
N ALA A 83 -14.39 -1.06 -15.25
CA ALA A 83 -14.04 0.36 -15.37
C ALA A 83 -15.31 1.19 -15.61
N VAL A 84 -15.45 2.28 -14.85
CA VAL A 84 -16.51 3.29 -15.00
C VAL A 84 -16.06 4.37 -15.97
#